data_AF-A0A3C1WML6-F1
#
_entry.id   AF-A0A3C1WML6-F1
#
_cell.length_a   1.000
_cell.length_b   1.000
_cell.length_c   1.000
_cell.angle_alpha   90.00
_cell.angle_beta   90.00
_cell.angle_gamma   90.00
#
_symmetry.space_group_name_H-M   'P 1'
#
loop_
_entity.id
_entity.type
_entity.pdbx_description
1 polymer ?
#
loop_
_entity_poly.entity_id
_entity_poly.type
_entity_poly.pdbx_seq_one_letter_code
_entity_poly.pdbx_strand_id
1 'polypeptide(L)' 'MGSASILLLSACGILFCGGAILVSKLIAPSSKNSAKGQPYECGVPTIGASWIQFNVGYYLFALIFLVFDVELIYLFP' A
#
# COMPACT_ATOMS: atom_id res chain seq x y z
N MET A 1 -16.05 -22.43 7.18
CA MET A 1 -16.45 -21.35 6.25
C MET A 1 -16.20 -21.86 4.84
N GLY A 2 -17.17 -21.85 3.94
CA GLY A 2 -16.98 -22.34 2.58
C GLY A 2 -16.13 -21.38 1.74
N SER A 3 -15.52 -21.86 0.65
CA SER A 3 -14.79 -21.00 -0.30
C SER A 3 -15.64 -19.84 -0.80
N ALA A 4 -16.93 -20.08 -1.05
CA ALA A 4 -17.91 -19.06 -1.42
C ALA A 4 -18.03 -17.92 -0.38
N SER A 5 -18.02 -18.25 0.92
CA SER A 5 -18.11 -17.23 1.98
C SER A 5 -16.83 -16.38 2.08
N ILE A 6 -15.66 -16.95 1.79
CA ILE A 6 -14.39 -16.21 1.78
C ILE A 6 -14.37 -15.24 0.61
N LEU A 7 -14.73 -15.71 -0.59
CA LEU A 7 -14.80 -14.87 -1.79
C LEU A 7 -15.79 -13.72 -1.62
N LEU A 8 -16.96 -14.00 -1.05
CA LEU A 8 -17.97 -12.98 -0.77
C LEU A 8 -17.44 -11.92 0.21
N LEU A 9 -16.79 -12.34 1.30
CA LEU A 9 -16.24 -11.42 2.29
C LEU A 9 -15.16 -10.51 1.67
N SER A 10 -14.24 -11.08 0.90
CA SER A 10 -13.19 -10.31 0.20
C SER A 10 -13.80 -9.30 -0.78
N ALA A 11 -14.80 -9.72 -1.56
CA ALA A 11 -15.50 -8.84 -2.49
C ALA A 11 -16.21 -7.69 -1.76
N CYS A 12 -16.93 -7.99 -0.67
CA CYS A 12 -17.57 -6.96 0.16
C CYS A 12 -16.55 -5.97 0.75
N GLY A 13 -15.39 -6.44 1.21
CA GLY A 13 -14.32 -5.57 1.72
C GLY A 13 -13.76 -4.62 0.66
N ILE A 14 -13.48 -5.13 -0.54
CA ILE A 14 -13.02 -4.31 -1.67
C ILE A 14 -14.09 -3.30 -2.08
N LEU A 15 -15.35 -3.72 -2.18
CA LEU A 15 -16.47 -2.85 -2.52
C LEU A 15 -16.68 -1.75 -1.47
N PHE A 16 -16.55 -2.07 -0.19
CA PHE A 16 -16.69 -1.11 0.89
C PHE A 16 -15.59 -0.05 0.83
N CYS A 17 -14.31 -0.46 0.78
CA CYS A 17 -13.19 0.47 0.70
C CYS A 17 -13.21 1.29 -0.59
N GLY A 18 -13.43 0.63 -1.73
CA GLY A 18 -13.51 1.29 -3.03
C GLY A 18 -14.69 2.25 -3.11
N GLY A 19 -15.85 1.85 -2.59
CA GLY A 19 -17.06 2.68 -2.50
C GLY A 19 -16.84 3.91 -1.63
N ALA A 20 -16.21 3.76 -0.46
CA ALA A 20 -15.91 4.89 0.43
C ALA A 20 -14.97 5.91 -0.23
N ILE A 21 -13.92 5.45 -0.92
CA ILE A 21 -13.01 6.32 -1.68
C ILE A 21 -13.76 7.03 -2.81
N LEU A 22 -14.64 6.33 -3.53
CA LEU A 22 -15.41 6.90 -4.63
C LEU A 22 -16.40 7.96 -4.15
N VAL A 23 -17.13 7.68 -3.07
CA VAL A 23 -18.04 8.65 -2.43
C VAL A 23 -17.27 9.87 -1.93
N SER A 24 -16.14 9.66 -1.25
CA SER A 24 -15.26 10.76 -0.80
C SER A 24 -14.82 11.64 -1.97
N LYS A 25 -14.39 11.04 -3.08
CA LYS A 25 -13.94 11.77 -4.28
C LYS A 25 -15.07 12.55 -4.98
N LEU A 26 -16.32 12.07 -4.89
CA LEU A 26 -17.49 12.74 -5.47
C LEU A 26 -18.01 13.90 -4.60
N ILE A 27 -17.98 13.76 -3.28
CA ILE A 27 -18.51 14.75 -2.33
C ILE A 27 -17.47 15.80 -1.97
N ALA A 28 -16.20 15.43 -1.84
CA ALA A 28 -15.17 16.33 -1.34
C ALA A 28 -14.89 17.49 -2.33
N PRO A 29 -14.75 18.72 -1.83
CA PRO A 29 -14.40 19.87 -2.67
C PRO A 29 -12.99 19.66 -3.25
N SER A 30 -12.93 19.55 -4.59
CA SER A 30 -11.67 19.41 -5.31
C SER A 30 -11.13 20.76 -5.79
N SER A 31 -9.82 20.96 -5.74
CA SER A 31 -9.16 22.17 -6.24
C SER A 31 -7.84 21.80 -6.90
N LYS A 32 -7.63 22.32 -8.12
CA LYS A 32 -6.45 22.07 -8.97
C LYS A 32 -5.31 23.05 -8.67
N ASN A 33 -4.97 23.25 -7.40
CA ASN A 33 -3.85 24.12 -7.03
C ASN A 33 -2.52 23.36 -7.17
N SER A 34 -1.59 23.89 -7.97
CA SER A 34 -0.26 23.30 -8.20
C SER A 34 0.53 23.10 -6.90
N ALA A 35 0.34 23.95 -5.89
CA ALA A 35 1.01 23.82 -4.60
C ALA A 35 0.53 22.60 -3.78
N LYS A 36 -0.71 22.14 -4.00
CA LYS A 36 -1.25 20.95 -3.29
C LYS A 36 -0.59 19.64 -3.73
N GLY A 37 -0.04 19.60 -4.94
CA GLY A 37 0.65 18.42 -5.49
C GLY A 37 2.15 18.43 -5.24
N GLN A 38 2.70 19.47 -4.59
CA GLN A 38 4.13 19.51 -4.26
C GLN A 38 4.42 18.60 -3.06
N PRO A 39 5.58 17.93 -3.03
CA PRO A 39 6.01 17.19 -1.85
C PRO A 39 6.03 18.08 -0.61
N TYR A 40 5.72 17.49 0.55
CA TYR A 40 5.72 18.21 1.80
C TYR A 40 7.15 18.44 2.28
N GLU A 41 7.54 19.71 2.39
CA GLU A 41 8.75 20.17 3.11
C GLU A 41 8.58 21.66 3.50
N CYS A 42 7.40 22.04 4.02
CA CYS A 42 7.11 23.43 4.45
C CYS A 42 7.44 24.53 3.41
N GLY A 43 7.35 24.23 2.11
CA GLY A 43 7.67 25.18 1.03
C GLY A 43 9.16 25.21 0.64
N VAL A 44 10.00 24.38 1.24
CA VAL A 44 11.38 24.15 0.80
C VAL A 44 11.34 23.22 -0.42
N PRO A 45 12.04 23.57 -1.53
CA PRO A 45 12.12 22.68 -2.68
C PRO A 45 12.84 21.39 -2.30
N THR A 46 12.28 20.24 -2.68
CA THR A 46 12.93 18.95 -2.45
C THR A 46 14.25 18.87 -3.18
N ILE A 47 15.27 18.34 -2.50
CA ILE A 47 16.62 18.20 -3.07
C ILE A 47 16.85 16.71 -3.38
N GLY A 48 17.23 16.42 -4.62
CA GLY A 48 17.59 15.07 -5.05
C GLY A 48 16.42 14.24 -5.60
N ALA A 49 16.76 13.08 -6.16
CA ALA A 49 15.78 12.13 -6.65
C ALA A 49 15.18 11.34 -5.49
N SER A 50 13.88 11.02 -5.55
CA SER A 50 13.23 10.14 -4.56
C SER A 50 13.74 8.69 -4.62
N TRP A 51 14.37 8.31 -5.74
CA TRP A 51 14.95 6.99 -5.97
C TRP A 51 16.43 7.01 -5.60
N ILE A 52 16.71 6.81 -4.32
CA ILE A 52 18.05 6.56 -3.80
C ILE A 52 18.19 5.11 -3.36
N GLN A 53 19.44 4.68 -3.20
CA GLN A 53 19.71 3.38 -2.58
C GLN A 53 19.40 3.47 -1.09
N PHE A 54 18.27 2.89 -0.71
CA PHE A 54 17.92 2.68 0.70
C PHE A 54 18.86 1.64 1.32
N ASN A 55 18.85 1.55 2.65
CA ASN A 55 19.68 0.59 3.38
C ASN A 55 19.47 -0.84 2.85
N VAL A 56 20.57 -1.52 2.49
CA VAL A 56 20.59 -2.91 2.01
C VAL A 56 19.94 -3.88 3.01
N GLY A 57 19.87 -3.51 4.29
CA GLY A 57 19.20 -4.30 5.33
C GLY A 57 17.75 -4.67 4.99
N TYR A 58 16.99 -3.82 4.29
CA TYR A 58 15.60 -4.16 3.89
C TYR A 58 15.56 -5.30 2.87
N TYR A 59 16.53 -5.34 1.97
CA TYR A 59 16.66 -6.40 0.99
C TYR A 59 17.05 -7.73 1.67
N LEU A 60 18.03 -7.69 2.58
CA LEU A 60 18.43 -8.87 3.36
C LEU A 60 17.28 -9.39 4.22
N PHE A 61 16.52 -8.50 4.86
CA PHE A 61 15.33 -8.86 5.63
C PHE A 61 14.28 -9.57 4.76
N ALA A 62 13.99 -9.04 3.56
CA ALA A 62 13.03 -9.65 2.64
C ALA A 62 13.49 -11.04 2.17
N LEU A 63 14.78 -11.24 1.89
CA LEU A 63 15.32 -12.56 1.55
C LEU A 63 15.19 -13.56 2.69
N ILE A 64 15.54 -13.14 3.92
CA ILE A 64 15.41 -13.99 5.11
C ILE A 64 13.94 -14.36 5.34
N PHE A 65 13.03 -13.39 5.26
CA PHE A 65 11.58 -13.64 5.36
C PHE A 65 11.10 -14.66 4.32
N LEU A 66 11.52 -14.53 3.05
CA LEU A 66 11.16 -15.46 1.99
C LEU A 66 11.63 -16.89 2.27
N VAL A 67 12.86 -17.05 2.76
CA VAL A 67 13.39 -18.37 3.13
C VAL A 67 12.56 -18.98 4.24
N PHE A 68 12.27 -18.22 5.31
CA PHE A 68 11.45 -18.71 6.41
C PHE A 68 10.00 -19.04 6.01
N ASP A 69 9.41 -18.27 5.09
CA ASP A 69 8.05 -18.54 4.57
C ASP A 69 8.01 -19.88 3.82
N VAL A 70 9.03 -20.16 3.01
CA VAL A 70 9.19 -21.45 2.33
C VAL A 70 9.41 -22.59 3.34
N GLU A 71 10.24 -22.38 4.36
CA GLU A 71 10.46 -23.39 5.42
C GLU A 71 9.18 -23.68 6.21
N LEU A 72 8.33 -22.69 6.44
CA LEU A 72 7.08 -22.85 7.18
C LEU A 72 6.13 -23.82 6.45
N ILE A 73 6.06 -23.75 5.12
CA ILE A 73 5.27 -24.70 4.30
C ILE A 73 5.72 -26.14 4.54
N TYR A 74 7.02 -26.39 4.75
CA TYR A 74 7.53 -27.73 5.07
C TYR A 74 7.31 -28.14 6.52
N LEU A 75 7.29 -27.17 7.45
CA LEU A 75 7.11 -27.43 8.89
C LEU A 75 5.65 -27.70 9.26
N PHE A 76 4.70 -27.05 8.58
CA PHE A 76 3.26 -27.16 8.82
C PHE A 76 2.53 -27.54 7.52
N PRO A 77 2.55 -28.83 7.13
CA PRO A 77 1.81 -29.31 5.96
C PRO A 77 0.29 -29.27 6.15
#